data_AF-A0ABD3PZ63-F1
#
_entry.id   AF-A0ABD3PZ63-F1
#
_cell.length_a   1.000
_cell.length_b   1.000
_cell.length_c   1.000
_cell.angle_alpha   90.00
_cell.angle_beta   90.00
_cell.angle_gamma   90.00
#
_symmetry.space_group_name_H-M   'P 1'
#
loop_
_entity.id
_entity.type
_entity.pdbx_description
1 polymer ?
#
loop_
_entity_poly.entity_id
_entity_poly.type
_entity_poly.pdbx_seq_one_letter_code
_entity_poly.pdbx_strand_id
1 'polypeptide(L)'
;MPTSNSRILATITILALLLGSTASQKFPQQSPRHVRTRRIESKQGKSQDQPIHRQGDDTPSQTPCHVLNGNESIGCPADSFCLLPQGECRGLDDNSYSGICQEIVRRCTREYKPVCGCDGRTYSNECVANAKGVSVRYRGPCLPT
;
A
#
# COMPACT_ATOMS: atom_id res chain seq x y z
N MET A 1 -5.11 -65.58 8.53
CA MET A 1 -4.47 -65.06 7.30
C MET A 1 -5.45 -64.11 6.61
N PRO A 2 -5.23 -62.79 6.66
CA PRO A 2 -6.07 -61.82 5.99
C PRO A 2 -5.42 -61.37 4.67
N THR A 3 -6.18 -61.32 3.57
CA THR A 3 -5.94 -60.34 2.48
C THR A 3 -7.26 -60.06 1.76
N SER A 4 -8.05 -59.14 2.33
CA SER A 4 -9.28 -58.59 1.74
C SER A 4 -8.99 -57.24 1.07
N ASN A 5 -7.96 -57.14 0.22
CA ASN A 5 -7.54 -55.83 -0.34
C ASN A 5 -7.60 -55.73 -1.87
N SER A 6 -7.97 -56.80 -2.60
CA SER A 6 -7.90 -56.77 -4.07
C SER A 6 -9.15 -56.23 -4.77
N ARG A 7 -10.30 -56.15 -4.08
CA ARG A 7 -11.58 -55.73 -4.70
C ARG A 7 -11.91 -54.25 -4.50
N ILE A 8 -11.38 -53.60 -3.46
CA ILE A 8 -11.64 -52.19 -3.15
C ILE A 8 -10.83 -51.25 -4.06
N LEU A 9 -9.62 -51.66 -4.48
CA LEU A 9 -8.77 -50.86 -5.37
C LEU A 9 -9.30 -50.78 -6.81
N ALA A 10 -10.01 -51.81 -7.30
CA ALA A 10 -10.56 -51.83 -8.65
C ALA A 10 -11.79 -50.91 -8.83
N THR A 11 -12.52 -50.61 -7.75
CA THR A 11 -13.70 -49.72 -7.82
C THR A 11 -13.32 -48.24 -7.75
N ILE A 12 -12.17 -47.90 -7.13
CA ILE A 12 -11.73 -46.50 -6.97
C ILE A 12 -11.16 -45.94 -8.30
N THR A 13 -10.53 -46.78 -9.13
CA THR A 13 -10.00 -46.35 -10.44
C THR A 13 -11.10 -46.08 -11.47
N ILE A 14 -12.25 -46.75 -11.39
CA ILE A 14 -13.38 -46.51 -12.32
C ILE A 14 -14.08 -45.18 -12.02
N LEU A 15 -14.12 -44.73 -10.76
CA LEU A 15 -14.74 -43.45 -10.39
C LEU A 15 -13.91 -42.23 -10.83
N ALA A 16 -12.59 -42.37 -10.98
CA ALA A 16 -11.70 -41.29 -11.42
C ALA A 16 -11.76 -41.00 -12.93
N LEU A 17 -12.30 -41.92 -13.75
CA LEU A 17 -12.45 -41.72 -15.21
C LEU A 17 -13.74 -40.99 -15.60
N LEU A 18 -14.69 -40.79 -14.68
CA LEU A 18 -15.95 -40.08 -14.96
C LEU A 18 -15.90 -38.58 -14.60
N LEU A 19 -14.85 -38.11 -13.92
CA LEU A 19 -14.64 -36.70 -13.62
C LEU A 19 -13.50 -36.12 -14.47
N GLY A 20 -13.57 -36.40 -15.78
CA GLY A 20 -12.77 -35.73 -16.80
C GLY A 20 -12.90 -34.22 -16.65
N SER A 21 -11.80 -33.60 -16.25
CA SER A 21 -11.65 -32.15 -16.15
C SER A 21 -11.43 -31.53 -17.53
N THR A 22 -11.74 -30.24 -17.60
CA THR A 22 -11.39 -29.25 -18.63
C THR A 22 -12.22 -29.23 -19.92
N ALA A 23 -13.37 -28.53 -19.86
CA ALA A 23 -13.92 -27.83 -21.02
C ALA A 23 -13.77 -26.32 -20.80
N SER A 24 -12.86 -25.72 -21.57
CA SER A 24 -12.55 -24.29 -21.62
C SER A 24 -13.81 -23.45 -21.84
N GLN A 25 -14.04 -22.46 -20.97
CA GLN A 25 -15.01 -21.40 -21.22
C GLN A 25 -14.53 -20.57 -22.41
N LYS A 26 -15.30 -20.63 -23.49
CA LYS A 26 -15.11 -19.87 -24.72
C LYS A 26 -15.55 -18.43 -24.46
N PHE A 27 -14.61 -17.54 -24.17
CA PHE A 27 -14.88 -16.11 -24.14
C PHE A 27 -15.29 -15.63 -25.55
N PRO A 28 -16.32 -14.78 -25.70
CA PRO A 28 -16.66 -14.18 -26.98
C PRO A 28 -15.52 -13.26 -27.40
N GLN A 29 -14.89 -13.57 -28.54
CA GLN A 29 -13.97 -12.70 -29.25
C GLN A 29 -14.72 -11.44 -29.68
N GLN A 30 -14.63 -10.37 -28.90
CA GLN A 30 -15.02 -9.04 -29.37
C GLN A 30 -13.95 -8.56 -30.36
N SER A 31 -14.34 -8.57 -31.63
CA SER A 31 -13.63 -7.98 -32.75
C SER A 31 -13.02 -6.61 -32.38
N PRO A 32 -11.73 -6.36 -32.69
CA PRO A 32 -11.19 -5.02 -32.55
C PRO A 32 -11.85 -4.12 -33.59
N ARG A 33 -12.76 -3.25 -33.15
CA ARG A 33 -13.09 -2.05 -33.92
C ARG A 33 -11.77 -1.31 -34.13
N HIS A 34 -11.30 -1.25 -35.37
CA HIS A 34 -10.20 -0.38 -35.78
C HIS A 34 -10.52 1.05 -35.30
N VAL A 35 -9.92 1.45 -34.18
CA VAL A 35 -9.83 2.85 -33.82
C VAL A 35 -8.90 3.44 -34.85
N ARG A 36 -9.48 4.15 -35.82
CA ARG A 36 -8.76 4.92 -36.82
C ARG A 36 -7.97 5.99 -36.06
N THR A 37 -6.71 5.71 -35.75
CA THR A 37 -5.79 6.68 -35.18
C THR A 37 -5.66 7.82 -36.17
N ARG A 38 -6.25 8.98 -35.84
CA ARG A 38 -5.95 10.20 -36.55
C ARG A 38 -4.47 10.48 -36.31
N ARG A 39 -3.68 10.42 -37.37
CA ARG A 39 -2.32 10.92 -37.43
C ARG A 39 -2.37 12.41 -37.09
N ILE A 40 -2.05 12.77 -35.85
CA ILE A 40 -1.78 14.18 -35.52
C ILE A 40 -0.37 14.43 -36.06
N GLU A 41 -0.30 15.18 -37.18
CA GLU A 41 0.96 15.69 -37.70
C GLU A 41 1.64 16.49 -36.60
N SER A 42 2.75 15.95 -36.09
CA SER A 42 3.66 16.67 -35.20
C SER A 42 4.26 17.82 -35.98
N LYS A 43 3.70 19.02 -35.80
CA LYS A 43 4.44 20.23 -36.17
C LYS A 43 5.70 20.25 -35.32
N GLN A 44 6.84 20.24 -36.00
CA GLN A 44 8.20 20.31 -35.48
C GLN A 44 8.31 21.37 -34.36
N GLY A 45 8.20 20.94 -33.10
CA GLY A 45 8.49 21.73 -31.92
C GLY A 45 9.93 21.49 -31.51
N LYS A 46 10.82 22.32 -32.04
CA LYS A 46 12.21 22.58 -31.65
C LYS A 46 12.62 21.98 -30.29
N SER A 47 13.17 20.76 -30.30
CA SER A 47 13.95 20.20 -29.20
C SER A 47 15.34 20.86 -29.25
N GLN A 48 15.52 21.93 -28.49
CA GLN A 48 16.86 22.42 -28.20
C GLN A 48 17.39 21.57 -27.05
N ASP A 49 18.40 20.75 -27.37
CA ASP A 49 19.24 20.07 -26.39
C ASP A 49 19.75 21.10 -25.38
N GLN A 50 19.20 21.05 -24.17
CA GLN A 50 19.75 21.73 -23.03
C GLN A 50 20.75 20.78 -22.37
N PRO A 51 21.96 21.24 -22.01
CA PRO A 51 22.91 20.40 -21.31
C PRO A 51 22.29 19.93 -20.00
N ILE A 52 22.34 18.62 -19.75
CA ILE A 52 21.91 18.00 -18.50
C ILE A 52 22.88 18.46 -17.41
N HIS A 53 22.71 19.68 -16.91
CA HIS A 53 23.13 19.99 -15.56
C HIS A 53 22.36 19.00 -14.68
N ARG A 54 23.10 18.17 -13.93
CA ARG A 54 22.53 17.47 -12.77
C ARG A 54 22.14 18.55 -11.75
N GLN A 55 21.00 19.20 -11.96
CA GLN A 55 20.28 19.84 -10.88
C GLN A 55 20.00 18.73 -9.86
N GLY A 56 20.49 18.89 -8.64
CA GLY A 56 20.18 17.99 -7.54
C GLY A 56 18.66 17.85 -7.43
N ASP A 57 18.20 16.62 -7.26
CA ASP A 57 16.81 16.31 -6.98
C ASP A 57 16.40 16.95 -5.65
N ASP A 58 15.89 18.17 -5.69
CA ASP A 58 15.07 18.78 -4.64
C ASP A 58 13.66 18.15 -4.65
N THR A 59 13.59 16.82 -4.63
CA THR A 59 12.34 16.08 -4.42
C THR A 59 12.44 15.45 -3.03
N PRO A 60 11.50 15.69 -2.09
CA PRO A 60 11.55 15.06 -0.78
C PRO A 60 11.58 13.55 -1.00
N SER A 61 12.70 12.94 -0.62
CA SER A 61 12.96 11.51 -0.75
C SER A 61 11.87 10.77 0.03
N GLN A 62 10.82 10.34 -0.67
CA GLN A 62 9.73 9.54 -0.14
C GLN A 62 10.25 8.14 0.14
N THR A 63 11.02 7.99 1.22
CA THR A 63 11.52 6.68 1.67
C THR A 63 10.32 5.91 2.22
N PRO A 64 9.91 4.79 1.61
CA PRO A 64 8.77 4.03 2.10
C PRO A 64 9.07 3.43 3.46
N CYS A 65 8.05 3.34 4.31
CA CYS A 65 8.15 2.71 5.63
C CYS A 65 6.94 1.85 5.91
N HIS A 66 7.10 0.93 6.86
CA HIS A 66 6.03 0.06 7.31
C HIS A 66 5.93 0.07 8.83
N VAL A 67 4.72 0.19 9.37
CA VAL A 67 4.46 0.01 10.81
C VAL A 67 3.93 -1.39 11.01
N LEU A 68 4.66 -2.20 11.78
CA LEU A 68 4.22 -3.54 12.20
C LEU A 68 3.78 -3.50 13.66
N ASN A 69 2.78 -4.34 14.00
CA ASN A 69 2.34 -4.56 15.38
C ASN A 69 1.99 -3.27 16.16
N GLY A 70 1.47 -2.26 15.48
CA GLY A 70 0.83 -1.10 16.10
C GLY A 70 1.75 0.05 16.54
N ASN A 71 3.09 -0.06 16.53
CA ASN A 71 3.98 1.10 16.74
C ASN A 71 5.46 0.97 16.30
N GLU A 72 5.93 -0.20 15.85
CA GLU A 72 7.32 -0.31 15.38
C GLU A 72 7.43 0.18 13.94
N SER A 73 8.01 1.37 13.75
CA SER A 73 8.32 1.92 12.43
C SER A 73 9.57 1.26 11.87
N ILE A 74 9.41 0.37 10.90
CA ILE A 74 10.51 -0.23 10.15
C ILE A 74 10.77 0.61 8.90
N GLY A 75 12.04 0.90 8.63
CA GLY A 75 12.49 1.54 7.40
C GLY A 75 12.82 3.03 7.51
N CYS A 76 12.62 3.65 8.68
CA CYS A 76 12.98 5.06 8.90
C CYS A 76 14.24 5.21 9.77
N PRO A 77 15.18 6.12 9.42
CA PRO A 77 16.30 6.47 10.29
C PRO A 77 15.81 7.14 11.59
N ALA A 78 16.67 7.17 12.61
CA ALA A 78 16.32 7.56 13.99
C ALA A 78 15.80 9.02 14.17
N ASP A 79 16.04 9.87 13.19
CA ASP A 79 15.60 11.27 13.12
C ASP A 79 14.31 11.47 12.32
N SER A 80 13.69 10.38 11.86
CA SER A 80 12.43 10.38 11.12
C SER A 80 11.45 9.35 11.71
N PHE A 81 10.18 9.48 11.36
CA PHE A 81 9.12 8.56 11.75
C PHE A 81 8.30 8.16 10.53
N CYS A 82 7.58 7.05 10.64
CA CYS A 82 6.70 6.61 9.58
C CYS A 82 5.42 7.44 9.58
N LEU A 83 5.30 8.37 8.62
CA LEU A 83 4.11 9.16 8.38
C LEU A 83 3.12 8.34 7.57
N LEU A 84 2.02 7.96 8.21
CA LEU A 84 0.91 7.24 7.59
C LEU A 84 -0.12 8.23 7.04
N PRO A 85 -0.83 7.90 5.96
CA PRO A 85 -1.95 8.72 5.50
C PRO A 85 -3.03 8.82 6.58
N GLN A 86 -3.72 9.96 6.64
CA GLN A 86 -4.70 10.22 7.68
C GLN A 86 -5.85 9.21 7.64
N GLY A 87 -6.21 8.67 8.80
CA GLY A 87 -7.30 7.70 8.93
C GLY A 87 -6.88 6.25 8.67
N GLU A 88 -5.69 6.01 8.14
CA GLU A 88 -5.24 4.67 7.77
C GLU A 88 -4.71 3.86 8.96
N CYS A 89 -4.53 4.46 10.13
CA CYS A 89 -4.12 3.77 11.35
C CYS A 89 -5.18 2.82 11.97
N ARG A 90 -6.12 2.33 11.16
CA ARG A 90 -7.14 1.34 11.50
C ARG A 90 -7.02 0.18 10.51
N GLY A 91 -6.25 -0.83 10.90
CA GLY A 91 -5.94 -2.00 10.07
C GLY A 91 -7.23 -2.74 9.75
N LEU A 92 -7.51 -2.87 8.46
CA LEU A 92 -8.63 -3.66 7.96
C LEU A 92 -8.18 -5.07 7.54
N ASP A 93 -6.89 -5.29 7.43
CA ASP A 93 -6.21 -6.57 7.26
C ASP A 93 -4.78 -6.44 7.83
N ASP A 94 -4.25 -7.55 8.37
CA ASP A 94 -2.88 -7.80 8.88
C ASP A 94 -2.15 -6.79 9.83
N ASN A 95 -2.77 -5.66 10.18
CA ASN A 95 -2.18 -4.60 11.04
C ASN A 95 -0.85 -4.03 10.49
N SER A 96 -0.67 -4.08 9.17
CA SER A 96 0.46 -3.48 8.44
C SER A 96 0.05 -2.16 7.79
N TYR A 97 0.77 -1.08 8.07
CA TYR A 97 0.52 0.23 7.46
C TYR A 97 1.75 0.68 6.70
N SER A 98 1.56 1.21 5.48
CA SER A 98 2.65 1.76 4.68
C SER A 98 2.60 3.29 4.70
N GLY A 99 3.76 3.92 4.79
CA GLY A 99 3.87 5.37 4.81
C GLY A 99 5.15 5.85 4.15
N ILE A 100 5.47 7.11 4.43
CA ILE A 100 6.75 7.70 4.06
C ILE A 100 7.50 8.14 5.31
N CYS A 101 8.82 8.04 5.31
CA CYS A 101 9.62 8.58 6.39
C CYS A 101 9.57 10.11 6.35
N GLN A 102 9.10 10.69 7.45
CA GLN A 102 9.03 12.13 7.66
C GLN A 102 10.00 12.52 8.77
N GLU A 103 10.81 13.54 8.54
CA GLU A 103 11.72 14.08 9.56
C GLU A 103 10.96 14.59 10.79
N ILE A 104 11.51 14.33 11.97
CA ILE A 104 10.92 14.74 13.24
C ILE A 104 11.24 16.23 13.49
N VAL A 105 10.21 17.07 13.43
CA VAL A 105 10.32 18.48 13.82
C VAL A 105 10.36 18.60 15.35
N ARG A 106 11.44 19.17 15.89
CA ARG A 106 11.63 19.33 17.35
C ARG A 106 11.02 20.62 17.92
N ARG A 107 10.61 21.56 17.07
CA ARG A 107 10.05 22.86 17.47
C ARG A 107 8.63 23.00 16.93
N CYS A 108 7.65 22.97 17.83
CA CYS A 108 6.25 23.15 17.48
C CYS A 108 5.73 24.49 17.97
N THR A 109 4.76 25.04 17.23
CA THR A 109 3.97 26.17 17.72
C THR A 109 3.12 25.75 18.92
N ARG A 110 2.70 26.73 19.73
CA ARG A 110 1.81 26.52 20.88
C ARG A 110 0.33 26.58 20.51
N GLU A 111 0.00 26.50 19.22
CA GLU A 111 -1.38 26.51 18.77
C GLU A 111 -2.11 25.25 19.24
N TYR A 112 -3.33 25.43 19.76
CA TYR A 112 -4.17 24.32 20.17
C TYR A 112 -5.12 23.92 19.03
N LYS A 113 -4.75 22.85 18.32
CA LYS A 113 -5.51 22.21 17.23
C LYS A 113 -5.46 20.70 17.45
N PRO A 114 -6.24 20.16 18.41
CA PRO A 114 -6.03 18.82 18.91
C PRO A 114 -6.19 17.76 17.82
N VAL A 115 -5.43 16.68 17.94
CA VAL A 115 -5.47 15.51 17.06
C VAL A 115 -5.42 14.23 17.88
N CYS A 116 -6.04 13.17 17.38
CA CYS A 116 -5.91 11.84 17.93
C CYS A 116 -4.81 11.09 17.18
N GLY A 117 -3.77 10.68 17.90
CA GLY A 117 -2.66 9.89 17.37
C GLY A 117 -3.05 8.45 17.06
N CYS A 118 -2.24 7.79 16.24
CA CYS A 118 -2.42 6.38 15.92
C CYS A 118 -2.19 5.46 17.14
N ASP A 119 -1.50 5.97 18.15
CA ASP A 119 -1.31 5.38 19.49
C ASP A 119 -2.53 5.56 20.42
N GLY A 120 -3.60 6.20 19.96
CA GLY A 120 -4.81 6.46 20.75
C GLY A 120 -4.67 7.59 21.77
N ARG A 121 -3.62 8.41 21.68
CA ARG A 121 -3.41 9.56 22.58
C ARG A 121 -3.81 10.87 21.91
N THR A 122 -4.36 11.80 22.69
CA THR A 122 -4.63 13.15 22.22
C THR A 122 -3.37 14.00 22.31
N TYR A 123 -3.03 14.69 21.22
CA TYR A 123 -1.95 15.66 21.15
C TYR A 123 -2.51 17.07 20.94
N SER A 124 -1.82 18.09 21.47
CA SER A 124 -2.28 19.50 21.40
C SER A 124 -2.33 20.03 19.97
N ASN A 125 -1.47 19.51 19.10
CA ASN A 125 -1.49 19.72 17.65
C ASN A 125 -0.73 18.60 16.92
N GLU A 126 -0.88 18.56 15.59
CA GLU A 126 -0.21 17.60 14.70
C GLU A 126 1.31 17.65 14.80
N CYS A 127 1.91 18.84 14.90
CA CYS A 127 3.36 18.94 15.06
C CYS A 127 3.81 18.23 16.34
N VAL A 128 3.10 18.39 17.46
CA VAL A 128 3.44 17.74 18.72
C VAL A 128 3.29 16.22 18.64
N ALA A 129 2.32 15.70 17.87
CA ALA A 129 2.21 14.27 17.58
C ALA A 129 3.42 13.76 16.75
N ASN A 130 3.72 14.44 15.64
CA ASN A 130 4.83 14.10 14.75
C ASN A 130 6.20 14.23 15.45
N ALA A 131 6.35 15.20 16.36
CA ALA A 131 7.54 15.37 17.21
C ALA A 131 7.81 14.17 18.14
N LYS A 132 6.76 13.38 18.42
CA LYS A 132 6.79 12.13 19.17
C LYS A 132 6.84 10.89 18.26
N GLY A 133 6.96 11.09 16.95
CA GLY A 133 6.96 10.01 15.95
C GLY A 133 5.59 9.36 15.76
N VAL A 134 4.51 10.07 16.09
CA VAL A 134 3.15 9.53 16.06
C VAL A 134 2.38 10.13 14.90
N SER A 135 1.97 9.28 13.96
CA SER A 135 1.04 9.65 12.89
C SER A 135 -0.34 10.04 13.43
N VAL A 136 -1.06 10.90 12.70
CA VAL A 136 -2.40 11.35 13.08
C VAL A 136 -3.47 10.40 12.54
N ARG A 137 -4.30 9.87 13.45
CA ARG A 137 -5.47 9.06 13.08
C ARG A 137 -6.62 9.94 12.59
N TYR A 138 -6.99 10.98 13.32
CA TYR A 138 -8.01 11.94 12.92
C TYR A 138 -7.86 13.28 13.65
N ARG A 139 -8.47 14.34 13.11
CA ARG A 139 -8.52 15.67 13.74
C ARG A 139 -9.52 15.69 14.90
N GLY A 140 -9.20 16.47 15.93
CA GLY A 140 -9.93 16.50 17.19
C GLY A 140 -9.28 15.61 18.26
N PRO A 141 -9.68 15.75 19.54
CA PRO A 141 -9.21 14.87 20.59
C PRO A 141 -9.66 13.43 20.36
N CYS A 142 -8.96 12.45 20.93
CA CYS A 142 -9.41 11.08 20.92
C CYS A 142 -10.75 10.94 21.65
N LEU A 143 -11.62 10.09 21.10
CA LEU A 143 -12.87 9.72 21.75
C LEU A 143 -12.57 8.88 23.01
N PRO A 144 -13.34 9.08 24.10
CA PRO A 144 -13.26 8.20 25.26
C PRO A 144 -13.63 6.76 24.86
N THR A 145 -12.81 5.81 25.30
CA THR A 145 -12.99 4.36 25.11
C THR A 145 -13.70 3.73 26.27
#